data_AF-A0A927SKC8-F1
#
_entry.id   AF-A0A927SKC8-F1
#
_cell.length_a   1.000
_cell.length_b   1.000
_cell.length_c   1.000
_cell.angle_alpha   90.00
_cell.angle_beta   90.00
_cell.angle_gamma   90.00
#
_symmetry.space_group_name_H-M   'P 1'
#
loop_
_entity.id
_entity.type
_entity.pdbx_description
1 polymer ?
#
loop_
_entity_poly.entity_id
_entity_poly.type
_entity_poly.pdbx_seq_one_letter_code
_entity_poly.pdbx_strand_id
1 'polypeptide(L)'
;MRHLALLMLLLLLPTLVICEETAASAPLPAAASAQEVEQFLLMPSKFNTSGVKKGYIRYISQNDKTDDAFRKSYWLGGPEGSIMDLTLTERQGIPYAFHAGNMCSRAIYSMALSYLGIDMTPGDMSAMMNSRNLDEPYDMISWKLGLERISSREVSFNDMFDNYVNDDSYSPIYLYFRRPNGTCHSVLVVAREPDTGRFLVVDANAQRTGGKLYRVYFISLNLSRNKIINSTFRKALVDSEVLQVYQWRMPDIAE
;
A
#
# COMPACT_ATOMS: atom_id res chain seq x y z
N MET A 1 70.49 -0.68 -30.63
CA MET A 1 69.61 0.42 -30.21
C MET A 1 68.26 -0.25 -29.95
N ARG A 2 67.83 -0.48 -28.70
CA ARG A 2 67.30 0.44 -27.66
C ARG A 2 65.95 1.07 -28.06
N HIS A 3 64.95 0.94 -27.15
CA HIS A 3 63.54 1.36 -27.27
C HIS A 3 62.74 0.52 -28.30
N LEU A 4 61.46 0.14 -28.12
CA LEU A 4 60.46 0.19 -27.01
C LEU A 4 59.50 -1.02 -27.26
N ALA A 5 58.64 -1.58 -26.39
CA ALA A 5 58.17 -1.38 -25.00
C ALA A 5 58.18 -2.76 -24.27
N LEU A 6 57.76 -3.04 -23.03
CA LEU A 6 56.95 -2.44 -21.95
C LEU A 6 55.39 -2.57 -22.07
N LEU A 7 54.77 -3.25 -21.07
CA LEU A 7 53.32 -3.56 -20.89
C LEU A 7 52.70 -4.50 -21.97
N MET A 8 51.84 -5.48 -21.66
CA MET A 8 51.12 -5.83 -20.42
C MET A 8 51.18 -7.33 -20.09
N LEU A 9 51.22 -7.67 -18.79
CA LEU A 9 50.86 -8.97 -18.24
C LEU A 9 49.80 -8.73 -17.15
N LEU A 10 48.51 -8.90 -17.47
CA LEU A 10 47.43 -8.73 -16.49
C LEU A 10 46.14 -9.47 -16.92
N LEU A 11 45.95 -10.65 -16.32
CA LEU A 11 44.67 -11.28 -15.94
C LEU A 11 43.47 -11.17 -16.91
N LEU A 12 43.34 -12.14 -17.81
CA LEU A 12 42.05 -12.58 -18.34
C LEU A 12 41.27 -13.37 -17.26
N LEU A 13 40.70 -12.64 -16.29
CA LEU A 13 39.64 -13.16 -15.42
C LEU A 13 38.30 -12.97 -16.13
N PRO A 14 37.54 -14.03 -16.47
CA PRO A 14 36.16 -13.85 -16.87
C PRO A 14 35.38 -13.34 -15.66
N THR A 15 34.90 -12.11 -15.74
CA THR A 15 33.98 -11.57 -14.74
C THR A 15 32.71 -12.42 -14.75
N LEU A 16 32.52 -13.25 -13.72
CA LEU A 16 31.18 -13.68 -13.35
C LEU A 16 30.41 -12.40 -13.00
N VAL A 17 29.68 -11.88 -13.97
CA VAL A 17 28.50 -11.08 -13.68
C VAL A 17 27.56 -12.04 -12.98
N ILE A 18 27.60 -12.04 -11.65
CA ILE A 18 26.50 -12.56 -10.85
C ILE A 18 25.35 -11.62 -11.16
N CYS A 19 24.58 -11.99 -12.18
CA CYS A 19 23.26 -11.45 -12.37
C CYS A 19 22.48 -12.01 -11.18
N GLU A 20 22.39 -11.22 -10.11
CA GLU A 20 21.31 -11.37 -9.15
C GLU A 20 20.04 -11.13 -9.96
N GLU A 21 19.47 -12.22 -10.49
CA GLU A 21 18.04 -12.28 -10.75
C GLU A 21 17.40 -11.90 -9.41
N THR A 22 16.96 -10.65 -9.31
CA THR A 22 16.27 -10.16 -8.13
C THR A 22 14.90 -10.83 -8.14
N ALA A 23 14.87 -12.08 -7.66
CA ALA A 23 13.66 -12.86 -7.51
C ALA A 23 12.58 -11.95 -6.93
N ALA A 24 11.39 -11.97 -7.54
CA ALA A 24 10.22 -11.35 -6.94
C ALA A 24 10.18 -11.84 -5.50
N SER A 25 10.20 -10.91 -4.53
CA SER A 25 10.18 -11.35 -3.14
C SER A 25 8.87 -12.10 -2.97
N ALA A 26 8.95 -13.34 -2.49
CA ALA A 26 7.77 -14.08 -2.11
C ALA A 26 6.87 -13.18 -1.23
N PRO A 27 5.53 -13.29 -1.32
CA PRO A 27 4.65 -12.60 -0.40
C PRO A 27 5.10 -12.84 1.05
N LEU A 28 4.68 -11.96 1.96
CA LEU A 28 4.84 -12.20 3.40
C LEU A 28 3.50 -12.65 4.00
N PRO A 29 2.94 -13.82 3.66
CA PRO A 29 1.67 -14.26 4.20
C PRO A 29 1.77 -14.64 5.68
N ALA A 30 2.95 -15.10 6.11
CA ALA A 30 3.26 -15.47 7.48
C ALA A 30 4.29 -14.50 8.05
N ALA A 31 3.97 -13.86 9.17
CA ALA A 31 4.89 -13.02 9.93
C ALA A 31 4.57 -13.06 11.43
N ALA A 32 5.61 -13.23 12.25
CA ALA A 32 5.52 -13.27 13.70
C ALA A 32 5.59 -11.87 14.33
N SER A 33 6.00 -10.84 13.58
CA SER A 33 6.12 -9.48 14.10
C SER A 33 5.77 -8.38 13.10
N ALA A 34 5.45 -7.20 13.64
CA ALA A 34 5.31 -5.98 12.85
C ALA A 34 6.64 -5.57 12.17
N GLN A 35 7.78 -5.93 12.78
CA GLN A 35 9.11 -5.61 12.30
C GLN A 35 9.49 -6.40 11.04
N GLU A 36 9.00 -7.61 10.87
CA GLU A 36 9.11 -8.35 9.60
C GLU A 36 8.36 -7.60 8.49
N VAL A 37 7.08 -7.29 8.69
CA VAL A 37 6.26 -6.52 7.72
C VAL A 37 6.87 -5.15 7.41
N GLU A 38 7.43 -4.45 8.41
CA GLU A 38 8.10 -3.15 8.21
C GLU A 38 9.29 -3.24 7.22
N GLN A 39 9.86 -4.42 6.94
CA GLN A 39 10.92 -4.63 5.92
C GLN A 39 10.37 -4.76 4.49
N PHE A 40 9.08 -5.07 4.31
CA PHE A 40 8.42 -5.19 3.00
C PHE A 40 7.79 -3.86 2.55
N LEU A 41 7.89 -2.83 3.40
CA LEU A 41 7.46 -1.48 3.09
C LEU A 41 8.57 -0.72 2.35
N LEU A 42 8.32 -0.32 1.10
CA LEU A 42 9.16 0.63 0.38
C LEU A 42 8.93 2.03 0.96
N MET A 43 9.61 2.31 2.06
CA MET A 43 9.54 3.59 2.79
C MET A 43 10.17 4.72 1.97
N PRO A 44 9.45 5.82 1.66
CA PRO A 44 10.04 6.95 0.97
C PRO A 44 10.99 7.72 1.89
N SER A 45 12.13 8.22 1.38
CA SER A 45 13.08 9.02 2.18
C SER A 45 12.69 10.50 2.18
N LYS A 46 13.20 11.31 3.13
CA LYS A 46 12.85 12.75 3.24
C LYS A 46 13.05 13.54 1.93
N PHE A 47 13.95 13.08 1.06
CA PHE A 47 14.34 13.74 -0.18
C PHE A 47 13.94 12.98 -1.45
N ASN A 48 13.39 11.77 -1.34
CA ASN A 48 13.01 10.97 -2.51
C ASN A 48 11.74 10.15 -2.26
N THR A 49 10.89 10.05 -3.27
CA THR A 49 9.81 9.07 -3.32
C THR A 49 10.39 7.66 -3.48
N SER A 50 9.84 6.68 -2.79
CA SER A 50 10.00 5.28 -3.20
C SER A 50 9.23 5.06 -4.51
N GLY A 51 9.83 4.33 -5.44
CA GLY A 51 9.14 3.72 -6.57
C GLY A 51 8.36 2.48 -6.12
N VAL A 52 7.87 1.71 -7.08
CA VAL A 52 7.20 0.42 -6.86
C VAL A 52 8.10 -0.76 -7.26
N LYS A 53 7.87 -1.92 -6.63
CA LYS A 53 8.48 -3.21 -6.98
C LYS A 53 7.45 -4.29 -6.65
N LYS A 54 7.11 -5.16 -7.62
CA LYS A 54 6.14 -6.24 -7.40
C LYS A 54 6.57 -7.10 -6.20
N GLY A 55 5.63 -7.48 -5.35
CA GLY A 55 5.87 -8.17 -4.09
C GLY A 55 6.11 -7.25 -2.87
N TYR A 56 6.32 -5.94 -3.07
CA TYR A 56 6.57 -4.97 -1.98
C TYR A 56 5.53 -3.86 -1.95
N ILE A 57 5.27 -3.33 -0.75
CA ILE A 57 4.24 -2.29 -0.56
C ILE A 57 4.90 -0.92 -0.45
N ARG A 58 4.61 -0.01 -1.37
CA ARG A 58 4.98 1.41 -1.23
C ARG A 58 4.12 2.05 -0.14
N TYR A 59 4.73 2.40 0.98
CA TYR A 59 4.01 2.97 2.11
C TYR A 59 3.59 4.43 1.84
N ILE A 60 2.28 4.64 1.71
CA ILE A 60 1.65 5.95 1.57
C ILE A 60 1.12 6.43 2.93
N SER A 61 1.80 7.38 3.57
CA SER A 61 1.24 8.04 4.76
C SER A 61 0.23 9.12 4.38
N GLN A 62 -0.86 9.23 5.15
CA GLN A 62 -1.80 10.36 5.13
C GLN A 62 -1.56 11.38 6.27
N ASN A 63 -0.50 11.23 7.07
CA ASN A 63 -0.27 12.01 8.30
C ASN A 63 0.93 12.97 8.14
N ASP A 64 0.66 14.16 7.61
CA ASP A 64 1.63 15.24 7.34
C ASP A 64 2.41 15.75 8.56
N LYS A 65 1.86 15.57 9.77
CA LYS A 65 2.36 16.19 11.00
C LYS A 65 3.27 15.29 11.83
N THR A 66 3.06 13.98 11.83
CA THR A 66 3.75 13.08 12.78
C THR A 66 4.32 11.80 12.17
N ASP A 67 4.15 11.58 10.87
CA ASP A 67 4.76 10.49 10.11
C ASP A 67 5.79 11.03 9.10
N ASP A 68 7.06 10.74 9.34
CA ASP A 68 8.19 11.22 8.53
C ASP A 68 8.23 10.62 7.12
N ALA A 69 7.37 9.64 6.82
CA ALA A 69 7.18 9.06 5.48
C ALA A 69 6.09 9.78 4.66
N PHE A 70 5.41 10.81 5.17
CA PHE A 70 4.46 11.61 4.38
C PHE A 70 5.16 12.33 3.22
N ARG A 71 4.75 12.06 1.97
CA ARG A 71 5.25 12.76 0.78
C ARG A 71 4.12 13.50 0.11
N LYS A 72 4.20 14.82 0.09
CA LYS A 72 3.21 15.69 -0.59
C LYS A 72 3.02 15.31 -2.06
N SER A 73 4.08 14.85 -2.74
CA SER A 73 4.05 14.34 -4.12
C SER A 73 2.98 13.27 -4.35
N TYR A 74 2.82 12.30 -3.43
CA TYR A 74 1.80 11.24 -3.54
C TYR A 74 0.35 11.73 -3.40
N TRP A 75 0.15 13.02 -3.10
CA TRP A 75 -1.17 13.65 -2.89
C TRP A 75 -1.46 14.78 -3.89
N LEU A 76 -0.57 15.03 -4.86
CA LEU A 76 -0.76 16.01 -5.94
C LEU A 76 -1.61 15.39 -7.06
N GLY A 77 -2.84 15.86 -7.24
CA GLY A 77 -3.68 15.51 -8.38
C GLY A 77 -3.78 16.68 -9.36
N GLY A 78 -3.09 16.58 -10.50
CA GLY A 78 -3.07 17.59 -11.56
C GLY A 78 -1.76 18.41 -11.64
N PRO A 79 -1.45 19.05 -12.79
CA PRO A 79 -0.22 19.81 -12.98
C PRO A 79 -0.07 21.02 -12.05
N GLU A 80 1.18 21.36 -11.71
CA GLU A 80 1.49 22.60 -11.00
C GLU A 80 1.09 23.81 -11.86
N GLY A 81 0.25 24.71 -11.31
CA GLY A 81 -0.32 25.84 -12.03
C GLY A 81 -1.55 25.54 -12.89
N SER A 82 -2.07 24.31 -12.90
CA SER A 82 -3.33 23.99 -13.58
C SER A 82 -4.56 24.59 -12.86
N ILE A 83 -5.55 25.04 -13.63
CA ILE A 83 -6.88 25.39 -13.08
C ILE A 83 -7.65 24.09 -12.91
N MET A 84 -7.54 23.50 -11.71
CA MET A 84 -8.50 22.50 -11.24
C MET A 84 -9.86 23.19 -11.02
N ASP A 85 -10.97 22.57 -11.42
CA ASP A 85 -12.29 23.14 -11.13
C ASP A 85 -12.60 23.04 -9.63
N LEU A 86 -12.61 24.19 -8.96
CA LEU A 86 -12.82 24.33 -7.52
C LEU A 86 -14.25 24.77 -7.16
N THR A 87 -15.21 24.69 -8.09
CA THR A 87 -16.63 24.98 -7.81
C THR A 87 -17.25 24.03 -6.79
N LEU A 88 -16.62 22.88 -6.50
CA LEU A 88 -16.94 21.99 -5.38
C LEU A 88 -16.32 22.48 -4.06
N THR A 89 -16.88 23.57 -3.53
CA THR A 89 -16.83 23.90 -2.11
C THR A 89 -17.55 22.80 -1.28
N GLU A 90 -17.28 22.55 0.01
CA GLU A 90 -16.43 23.29 0.94
C GLU A 90 -15.95 22.40 2.11
N ARG A 91 -14.79 22.73 2.70
CA ARG A 91 -14.60 22.60 4.15
C ARG A 91 -13.53 23.59 4.64
N GLN A 92 -13.95 24.50 5.52
CA GLN A 92 -13.08 25.35 6.37
C GLN A 92 -12.17 26.37 5.66
N GLY A 93 -12.47 26.77 4.41
CA GLY A 93 -11.97 28.04 3.83
C GLY A 93 -10.45 28.17 3.61
N ILE A 94 -9.68 27.09 3.71
CA ILE A 94 -8.22 27.10 3.45
C ILE A 94 -7.96 26.80 1.96
N PRO A 95 -7.19 27.63 1.24
CA PRO A 95 -6.73 27.33 -0.11
C PRO A 95 -5.77 26.12 -0.12
N TYR A 96 -6.29 24.94 -0.45
CA TYR A 96 -5.53 23.71 -0.55
C TYR A 96 -5.20 23.39 -2.00
N ALA A 97 -3.94 23.62 -2.41
CA ALA A 97 -3.50 23.32 -3.76
C ALA A 97 -3.53 21.80 -4.09
N PHE A 98 -3.26 20.92 -3.11
CA PHE A 98 -3.02 19.49 -3.38
C PHE A 98 -3.34 18.56 -2.20
N HIS A 99 -4.59 18.09 -2.10
CA HIS A 99 -4.93 16.93 -1.26
C HIS A 99 -6.11 16.16 -1.84
N ALA A 100 -5.85 14.95 -2.34
CA ALA A 100 -6.90 13.95 -2.60
C ALA A 100 -7.79 13.74 -1.36
N GLY A 101 -9.11 13.59 -1.54
CA GLY A 101 -10.03 13.17 -0.48
C GLY A 101 -9.83 11.71 -0.06
N ASN A 102 -10.76 11.15 0.73
CA ASN A 102 -10.80 9.72 1.12
C ASN A 102 -9.42 9.16 1.52
N MET A 103 -8.64 9.90 2.32
CA MET A 103 -7.18 9.71 2.35
C MET A 103 -6.77 8.30 2.78
N CYS A 104 -7.33 7.76 3.86
CA CYS A 104 -7.02 6.39 4.30
C CYS A 104 -7.33 5.36 3.21
N SER A 105 -8.52 5.40 2.62
CA SER A 105 -8.97 4.43 1.62
C SER A 105 -8.16 4.52 0.32
N ARG A 106 -7.79 5.71 -0.17
CA ARG A 106 -6.88 5.83 -1.32
C ARG A 106 -5.45 5.42 -1.02
N ALA A 107 -4.94 5.71 0.17
CA ALA A 107 -3.60 5.29 0.57
C ALA A 107 -3.49 3.76 0.66
N ILE A 108 -4.48 3.10 1.24
CA ILE A 108 -4.54 1.63 1.33
C ILE A 108 -4.74 0.99 -0.06
N TYR A 109 -5.57 1.58 -0.94
CA TYR A 109 -5.68 1.10 -2.33
C TYR A 109 -4.37 1.29 -3.11
N SER A 110 -3.70 2.44 -2.95
CA SER A 110 -2.38 2.70 -3.56
C SER A 110 -1.30 1.73 -3.05
N MET A 111 -1.32 1.37 -1.77
CA MET A 111 -0.48 0.31 -1.21
C MET A 111 -0.77 -1.05 -1.86
N ALA A 112 -2.06 -1.43 -2.02
CA ALA A 112 -2.46 -2.67 -2.68
C ALA A 112 -2.01 -2.74 -4.15
N LEU A 113 -2.16 -1.64 -4.90
CA LEU A 113 -1.68 -1.51 -6.28
C LEU A 113 -0.14 -1.60 -6.37
N SER A 114 0.58 -0.99 -5.43
CA SER A 114 2.05 -1.02 -5.44
C SER A 114 2.63 -2.43 -5.26
N TYR A 115 1.94 -3.30 -4.50
CA TYR A 115 2.30 -4.71 -4.37
C TYR A 115 2.20 -5.45 -5.71
N LEU A 116 1.18 -5.14 -6.52
CA LEU A 116 1.02 -5.65 -7.89
C LEU A 116 2.04 -5.04 -8.88
N GLY A 117 2.93 -4.14 -8.42
CA GLY A 117 3.90 -3.43 -9.24
C GLY A 117 3.34 -2.19 -9.95
N ILE A 118 2.10 -1.79 -9.68
CA ILE A 118 1.45 -0.65 -10.33
C ILE A 118 1.82 0.65 -9.60
N ASP A 119 2.48 1.58 -10.31
CA ASP A 119 2.73 2.92 -9.78
C ASP A 119 1.48 3.80 -9.93
N MET A 120 0.72 3.92 -8.85
CA MET A 120 -0.52 4.72 -8.79
C MET A 120 -0.69 5.32 -7.39
N THR A 121 -0.39 6.61 -7.22
CA THR A 121 -0.56 7.33 -5.95
C THR A 121 -1.99 7.89 -5.81
N PRO A 122 -2.44 8.27 -4.60
CA PRO A 122 -3.70 9.02 -4.42
C PRO A 122 -3.81 10.30 -5.27
N GLY A 123 -2.67 10.92 -5.60
CA GLY A 123 -2.57 12.02 -6.56
C GLY A 123 -2.90 11.59 -7.98
N ASP A 124 -2.22 10.56 -8.49
CA ASP A 124 -2.42 10.01 -9.83
C ASP A 124 -3.86 9.50 -10.05
N MET A 125 -4.44 8.84 -9.04
CA MET A 125 -5.86 8.44 -9.03
C MET A 125 -6.80 9.64 -9.24
N SER A 126 -6.47 10.78 -8.62
CA SER A 126 -7.28 12.00 -8.70
C SER A 126 -7.09 12.71 -10.05
N ALA A 127 -5.90 12.62 -10.65
CA ALA A 127 -5.61 13.12 -11.99
C ALA A 127 -6.27 12.26 -13.08
N MET A 128 -6.15 10.93 -13.01
CA MET A 128 -6.74 9.96 -13.94
C MET A 128 -8.27 10.11 -14.05
N MET A 129 -8.91 10.43 -12.93
CA MET A 129 -10.37 10.59 -12.83
C MET A 129 -10.83 12.05 -12.92
N ASN A 130 -9.90 13.01 -13.08
CA ASN A 130 -10.15 14.45 -13.01
C ASN A 130 -11.05 14.86 -11.81
N SER A 131 -10.83 14.26 -10.64
CA SER A 131 -11.68 14.49 -9.47
C SER A 131 -10.91 14.39 -8.16
N ARG A 132 -11.18 15.34 -7.27
CA ARG A 132 -10.70 15.32 -5.88
C ARG A 132 -11.40 14.25 -5.04
N ASN A 133 -12.63 13.87 -5.36
CA ASN A 133 -13.45 12.91 -4.61
C ASN A 133 -13.74 11.68 -5.47
N LEU A 134 -13.45 10.49 -4.93
CA LEU A 134 -13.47 9.23 -5.66
C LEU A 134 -14.27 8.22 -4.84
N ASP A 135 -15.25 7.59 -5.45
CA ASP A 135 -16.15 6.67 -4.77
C ASP A 135 -15.46 5.32 -4.52
N GLU A 136 -15.58 4.84 -3.28
CA GLU A 136 -15.15 3.50 -2.89
C GLU A 136 -16.19 2.48 -3.41
N PRO A 137 -15.78 1.45 -4.18
CA PRO A 137 -14.49 0.77 -4.06
C PRO A 137 -13.49 1.03 -5.20
N TYR A 138 -13.54 2.21 -5.84
CA TYR A 138 -12.63 2.61 -6.93
C TYR A 138 -12.75 1.77 -8.22
N ASP A 139 -13.95 1.24 -8.50
CA ASP A 139 -14.23 0.39 -9.68
C ASP A 139 -13.77 1.02 -11.00
N MET A 140 -14.02 2.32 -11.22
CA MET A 140 -13.59 3.01 -12.44
C MET A 140 -12.06 3.08 -12.61
N ILE A 141 -11.31 3.13 -11.51
CA ILE A 141 -9.84 3.15 -11.53
C ILE A 141 -9.32 1.72 -11.77
N SER A 142 -9.91 0.75 -11.08
CA SER A 142 -9.62 -0.68 -11.26
C SER A 142 -9.80 -1.07 -12.73
N TRP A 143 -10.95 -0.72 -13.32
CA TRP A 143 -11.25 -0.94 -14.74
C TRP A 143 -10.28 -0.22 -15.69
N LYS A 144 -9.93 1.05 -15.42
CA LYS A 144 -8.92 1.79 -16.21
C LYS A 144 -7.51 1.19 -16.15
N LEU A 145 -7.21 0.42 -15.09
CA LEU A 145 -5.97 -0.32 -14.91
C LEU A 145 -6.05 -1.78 -15.40
N GLY A 146 -7.20 -2.22 -15.93
CA GLY A 146 -7.41 -3.61 -16.35
C GLY A 146 -7.56 -4.61 -15.19
N LEU A 147 -7.79 -4.14 -13.96
CA LEU A 147 -7.86 -4.97 -12.75
C LEU A 147 -9.26 -5.55 -12.52
N GLU A 148 -9.30 -6.82 -12.16
CA GLU A 148 -10.46 -7.45 -11.54
C GLU A 148 -10.52 -7.05 -10.05
N ARG A 149 -11.69 -6.65 -9.54
CA ARG A 149 -11.92 -6.44 -8.11
C ARG A 149 -12.82 -7.54 -7.55
N ILE A 150 -12.26 -8.31 -6.61
CA ILE A 150 -12.93 -9.38 -5.87
C ILE A 150 -13.45 -8.80 -4.55
N SER A 151 -14.65 -9.20 -4.11
CA SER A 151 -15.24 -8.78 -2.84
C SER A 151 -15.66 -9.96 -1.96
N SER A 152 -15.87 -9.67 -0.67
CA SER A 152 -16.40 -10.63 0.32
C SER A 152 -17.83 -11.14 0.04
N ARG A 153 -18.44 -10.76 -1.09
CA ARG A 153 -19.67 -11.35 -1.62
C ARG A 153 -19.43 -12.51 -2.59
N GLU A 154 -18.27 -12.54 -3.25
CA GLU A 154 -17.87 -13.59 -4.20
C GLU A 154 -16.93 -14.63 -3.57
N VAL A 155 -15.98 -14.18 -2.73
CA VAL A 155 -14.87 -14.99 -2.20
C VAL A 155 -14.73 -14.73 -0.70
N SER A 156 -14.49 -15.74 0.15
CA SER A 156 -14.40 -15.49 1.59
C SER A 156 -13.09 -14.80 1.97
N PHE A 157 -13.05 -14.16 3.14
CA PHE A 157 -11.85 -13.49 3.64
C PHE A 157 -10.64 -14.45 3.75
N ASN A 158 -10.87 -15.72 4.10
CA ASN A 158 -9.79 -16.69 4.19
C ASN A 158 -9.29 -17.06 2.80
N ASP A 159 -10.18 -17.31 1.84
CA ASP A 159 -9.81 -17.66 0.46
C ASP A 159 -9.11 -16.48 -0.25
N MET A 160 -9.53 -15.23 0.02
CA MET A 160 -8.79 -14.03 -0.41
C MET A 160 -7.37 -14.00 0.17
N PHE A 161 -7.20 -14.42 1.43
CA PHE A 161 -5.89 -14.47 2.05
C PHE A 161 -5.04 -15.56 1.41
N ASP A 162 -5.62 -16.73 1.15
CA ASP A 162 -4.96 -17.87 0.51
C ASP A 162 -4.63 -17.59 -0.97
N ASN A 163 -5.42 -16.78 -1.69
CA ASN A 163 -5.04 -16.25 -3.01
C ASN A 163 -3.75 -15.42 -2.90
N TYR A 164 -3.71 -14.43 -1.99
CA TYR A 164 -2.52 -13.59 -1.75
C TYR A 164 -1.30 -14.37 -1.21
N VAL A 165 -1.52 -15.49 -0.54
CA VAL A 165 -0.44 -16.40 -0.10
C VAL A 165 0.22 -17.10 -1.28
N ASN A 166 -0.56 -17.53 -2.28
CA ASN A 166 -0.13 -18.53 -3.27
C ASN A 166 0.02 -17.98 -4.71
N ASP A 167 -0.54 -16.81 -5.02
CA ASP A 167 -0.56 -16.25 -6.36
C ASP A 167 -0.23 -14.74 -6.33
N ASP A 168 0.88 -14.36 -6.98
CA ASP A 168 1.41 -12.99 -6.95
C ASP A 168 0.68 -12.02 -7.91
N SER A 169 -0.35 -12.48 -8.62
CA SER A 169 -1.31 -11.64 -9.35
C SER A 169 -2.36 -11.00 -8.42
N TYR A 170 -2.49 -11.46 -7.17
CA TYR A 170 -3.47 -10.96 -6.20
C TYR A 170 -2.88 -9.97 -5.20
N SER A 171 -3.60 -8.89 -4.93
CA SER A 171 -3.20 -7.89 -3.93
C SER A 171 -3.35 -8.42 -2.49
N PRO A 172 -2.65 -7.81 -1.51
CA PRO A 172 -3.03 -7.95 -0.11
C PRO A 172 -4.44 -7.39 0.11
N ILE A 173 -5.12 -7.79 1.19
CA ILE A 173 -6.55 -7.54 1.34
C ILE A 173 -6.82 -6.13 1.88
N TYR A 174 -7.60 -5.34 1.15
CA TYR A 174 -8.14 -4.06 1.62
C TYR A 174 -9.32 -4.31 2.56
N LEU A 175 -9.20 -3.81 3.79
CA LEU A 175 -10.20 -3.97 4.85
C LEU A 175 -10.75 -2.60 5.25
N TYR A 176 -12.05 -2.35 4.99
CA TYR A 176 -12.72 -1.09 5.29
C TYR A 176 -13.86 -1.27 6.30
N PHE A 177 -13.87 -0.42 7.32
CA PHE A 177 -14.68 -0.61 8.53
C PHE A 177 -15.12 0.71 9.16
N ARG A 178 -16.22 0.65 9.91
CA ARG A 178 -16.77 1.74 10.74
C ARG A 178 -16.33 1.54 12.18
N ARG A 179 -15.57 2.51 12.73
CA ARG A 179 -15.17 2.53 14.15
C ARG A 179 -16.39 2.77 15.05
N PRO A 180 -16.36 2.41 16.34
CA PRO A 180 -17.49 2.64 17.27
C PRO A 180 -17.97 4.09 17.40
N ASN A 181 -17.14 5.08 17.05
CA ASN A 181 -17.51 6.50 17.01
C ASN A 181 -18.15 6.93 15.68
N GLY A 182 -18.57 5.99 14.83
CA GLY A 182 -19.19 6.23 13.52
C GLY A 182 -18.22 6.60 12.39
N THR A 183 -16.95 6.87 12.68
CA THR A 183 -15.97 7.24 11.63
C THR A 183 -15.44 6.01 10.90
N CYS A 184 -15.43 6.04 9.56
CA CYS A 184 -14.84 4.98 8.76
C CYS A 184 -13.30 5.03 8.72
N HIS A 185 -12.69 3.91 8.36
CA HIS A 185 -11.25 3.76 8.14
C HIS A 185 -10.94 2.53 7.28
N SER A 186 -9.78 2.51 6.65
CA SER A 186 -9.23 1.36 5.95
C SER A 186 -7.85 0.96 6.49
N VAL A 187 -7.52 -0.32 6.39
CA VAL A 187 -6.16 -0.85 6.56
C VAL A 187 -5.87 -1.90 5.49
N LEU A 188 -4.59 -2.14 5.19
CA LEU A 188 -4.18 -3.24 4.31
C LEU A 188 -3.82 -4.45 5.19
N VAL A 189 -4.49 -5.58 5.04
CA VAL A 189 -4.10 -6.84 5.68
C VAL A 189 -3.04 -7.51 4.82
N VAL A 190 -1.87 -7.76 5.41
CA VAL A 190 -0.65 -8.12 4.66
C VAL A 190 0.06 -9.38 5.15
N ALA A 191 -0.19 -9.82 6.37
CA ALA A 191 0.36 -11.06 6.92
C ALA A 191 -0.54 -11.62 8.04
N ARG A 192 -0.32 -12.88 8.40
CA ARG A 192 -0.99 -13.59 9.47
C ARG A 192 0.06 -14.17 10.43
N GLU A 193 -0.21 -14.05 11.72
CA GLU A 193 0.62 -14.65 12.78
C GLU A 193 0.31 -16.15 12.85
N PRO A 194 1.32 -17.05 12.70
CA PRO A 194 1.07 -18.49 12.66
C PRO A 194 0.38 -19.02 13.92
N ASP A 195 0.87 -18.64 15.11
CA ASP A 195 0.48 -19.26 16.37
C ASP A 195 -0.93 -18.87 16.86
N THR A 196 -1.40 -17.67 16.51
CA THR A 196 -2.69 -17.14 17.01
C THR A 196 -3.72 -16.90 15.92
N GLY A 197 -3.31 -16.88 14.66
CA GLY A 197 -4.14 -16.46 13.53
C GLY A 197 -4.53 -14.98 13.54
N ARG A 198 -3.89 -14.11 14.34
CA ARG A 198 -4.00 -12.65 14.23
C ARG A 198 -3.52 -12.17 12.86
N PHE A 199 -4.01 -11.02 12.42
CA PHE A 199 -3.63 -10.40 11.15
C PHE A 199 -2.77 -9.17 11.40
N LEU A 200 -1.64 -9.06 10.71
CA LEU A 200 -0.84 -7.84 10.66
C LEU A 200 -1.39 -6.93 9.55
N VAL A 201 -1.55 -5.65 9.90
CA VAL A 201 -2.10 -4.65 8.99
C VAL A 201 -1.23 -3.41 8.89
N VAL A 202 -1.18 -2.83 7.69
CA VAL A 202 -0.55 -1.54 7.40
C VAL A 202 -1.62 -0.45 7.45
N ASP A 203 -1.32 0.64 8.17
CA ASP A 203 -2.23 1.76 8.39
C ASP A 203 -1.60 3.08 7.94
N ALA A 204 -2.12 3.65 6.85
CA ALA A 204 -1.71 4.95 6.32
C ALA A 204 -1.86 6.11 7.33
N ASN A 205 -2.70 5.93 8.36
CA ASN A 205 -2.94 6.88 9.44
C ASN A 205 -2.19 6.45 10.71
N ALA A 206 -0.90 6.09 10.58
CA ALA A 206 -0.04 5.66 11.67
C ALA A 206 -0.15 6.55 12.92
N GLN A 207 -0.20 5.93 14.10
CA GLN A 207 -0.43 6.60 15.38
C GLN A 207 0.80 6.51 16.29
N ARG A 208 1.01 7.52 17.14
CA ARG A 208 2.06 7.51 18.15
C ARG A 208 1.54 7.03 19.50
N THR A 209 2.31 6.19 20.18
CA THR A 209 2.01 5.68 21.53
C THR A 209 3.32 5.37 22.22
N GLY A 210 3.58 5.95 23.40
CA GLY A 210 4.89 5.81 24.06
C GLY A 210 6.06 6.32 23.22
N GLY A 211 5.86 7.42 22.47
CA GLY A 211 6.87 8.00 21.57
C GLY A 211 7.00 7.30 20.21
N LYS A 212 6.98 5.96 20.16
CA LYS A 212 7.02 5.19 18.90
C LYS A 212 5.79 5.47 18.04
N LEU A 213 6.01 5.59 16.73
CA LEU A 213 4.99 5.59 15.69
C LEU A 213 4.73 4.15 15.22
N TYR A 214 3.47 3.74 15.11
CA TYR A 214 3.07 2.41 14.65
C TYR A 214 2.37 2.52 13.28
N ARG A 215 3.09 2.09 12.24
CA ARG A 215 2.57 1.95 10.86
C ARG A 215 1.97 0.56 10.62
N VAL A 216 2.54 -0.44 11.28
CA VAL A 216 2.08 -1.83 11.27
C VAL A 216 1.65 -2.25 12.68
N TYR A 217 0.56 -3.00 12.78
CA TYR A 217 0.08 -3.58 14.04
C TYR A 217 -0.80 -4.82 13.81
N PHE A 218 -1.02 -5.61 14.87
CA PHE A 218 -1.95 -6.73 14.81
C PHE A 218 -3.40 -6.28 15.02
N ILE A 219 -4.33 -6.94 14.34
CA ILE A 219 -5.75 -6.99 14.66
C ILE A 219 -6.23 -8.45 14.81
N SER A 220 -7.36 -8.63 15.47
CA SER A 220 -8.15 -9.86 15.41
C SER A 220 -9.51 -9.55 14.81
N LEU A 221 -9.94 -10.35 13.84
CA LEU A 221 -11.32 -10.38 13.35
C LEU A 221 -12.09 -11.50 14.07
N ASN A 222 -13.39 -11.32 14.27
CA ASN A 222 -14.25 -12.42 14.73
C ASN A 222 -14.36 -13.55 13.69
N LEU A 223 -15.01 -14.65 14.08
CA LEU A 223 -15.19 -15.84 13.22
C LEU A 223 -15.90 -15.48 11.90
N SER A 224 -16.96 -14.65 11.97
CA SER A 224 -17.72 -14.18 10.81
C SER A 224 -17.04 -13.06 10.01
N ARG A 225 -15.81 -12.66 10.37
CA ARG A 225 -14.98 -11.61 9.73
C ARG A 225 -15.63 -10.22 9.59
N ASN A 226 -16.78 -10.00 10.23
CA ASN A 226 -17.57 -8.76 10.15
C ASN A 226 -17.30 -7.77 11.29
N LYS A 227 -16.41 -8.09 12.25
CA LYS A 227 -16.01 -7.19 13.34
C LYS A 227 -14.53 -7.34 13.73
N ILE A 228 -13.85 -6.21 13.97
CA ILE A 228 -12.56 -6.15 14.67
C ILE A 228 -12.79 -6.33 16.16
N ILE A 229 -12.25 -7.39 16.75
CA ILE A 229 -12.39 -7.73 18.18
C ILE A 229 -11.12 -7.45 19.00
N ASN A 230 -9.99 -7.17 18.37
CA ASN A 230 -8.74 -6.80 19.04
C ASN A 230 -7.87 -5.92 18.13
N SER A 231 -7.05 -5.04 18.72
CA SER A 231 -5.92 -4.37 18.08
C SER A 231 -4.85 -4.07 19.12
N THR A 232 -3.57 -4.36 18.84
CA THR A 232 -2.49 -4.28 19.85
C THR A 232 -2.14 -2.88 20.29
N PHE A 233 -2.37 -1.86 19.46
CA PHE A 233 -2.06 -0.45 19.79
C PHE A 233 -3.26 0.49 19.68
N ARG A 234 -4.15 0.30 18.69
CA ARG A 234 -5.35 1.14 18.56
C ARG A 234 -6.57 0.51 19.23
N LYS A 235 -6.74 0.69 20.54
CA LYS A 235 -7.97 0.30 21.25
C LYS A 235 -9.25 0.87 20.61
N ALA A 236 -9.18 2.04 19.99
CA ALA A 236 -10.28 2.68 19.24
C ALA A 236 -10.69 1.95 17.93
N LEU A 237 -10.08 0.81 17.60
CA LEU A 237 -10.54 -0.08 16.53
C LEU A 237 -11.31 -1.31 17.04
N VAL A 238 -11.25 -1.62 18.33
CA VAL A 238 -12.07 -2.70 18.91
C VAL A 238 -13.54 -2.36 18.73
N ASP A 239 -14.36 -3.38 18.45
CA ASP A 239 -15.78 -3.28 18.08
C ASP A 239 -16.08 -2.59 16.74
N SER A 240 -15.07 -2.28 15.90
CA SER A 240 -15.31 -1.76 14.56
C SER A 240 -16.04 -2.78 13.68
N GLU A 241 -17.11 -2.33 13.02
CA GLU A 241 -17.91 -3.08 12.05
C GLU A 241 -17.20 -3.09 10.70
N VAL A 242 -16.84 -4.27 10.18
CA VAL A 242 -16.28 -4.39 8.83
C VAL A 242 -17.39 -4.22 7.82
N LEU A 243 -17.29 -3.18 6.98
CA LEU A 243 -18.29 -2.83 5.99
C LEU A 243 -18.02 -3.50 4.65
N GLN A 244 -16.75 -3.55 4.27
CA GLN A 244 -16.30 -3.97 2.95
C GLN A 244 -14.90 -4.62 3.05
N VAL A 245 -14.69 -5.65 2.24
CA VAL A 245 -13.42 -6.35 2.08
C VAL A 245 -13.20 -6.52 0.58
N TYR A 246 -12.02 -6.11 0.09
CA TYR A 246 -11.67 -6.18 -1.32
C TYR A 246 -10.25 -6.71 -1.53
N GLN A 247 -10.06 -7.32 -2.69
CA GLN A 247 -8.79 -7.72 -3.25
C GLN A 247 -8.81 -7.38 -4.74
N TRP A 248 -7.67 -7.00 -5.30
CA TRP A 248 -7.53 -6.79 -6.75
C TRP A 248 -6.65 -7.87 -7.34
N ARG A 249 -7.00 -8.31 -8.54
CA ARG A 249 -6.24 -9.30 -9.31
C ARG A 249 -5.80 -8.68 -10.64
N MET A 250 -4.53 -8.89 -10.99
CA MET A 250 -4.05 -8.75 -12.37
C MET A 250 -4.58 -9.94 -13.17
N PRO A 251 -5.46 -9.76 -14.17
CA PRO A 251 -5.88 -10.86 -15.02
C PRO A 251 -4.69 -11.35 -15.86
N ASP A 252 -4.71 -12.63 -16.19
CA ASP A 252 -3.71 -13.24 -17.07
C ASP A 252 -3.77 -12.58 -18.46
N ILE A 253 -2.66 -11.99 -18.89
CA ILE A 253 -2.54 -11.48 -20.27
C ILE A 253 -2.34 -12.69 -21.17
N ALA A 254 -3.35 -13.00 -21.99
CA ALA A 254 -3.19 -13.95 -23.07
C ALA A 254 -2.25 -13.38 -24.14
N GLU A 255 -1.13 -14.07 -24.38
CA GLU A 255 -0.16 -13.79 -25.45
C GLU A 255 -0.68 -14.23 -26.84
#